data_AF-A0A4Q9DQZ0-F1
#
_entry.id   AF-A0A4Q9DQZ0-F1
#
_cell.length_a   1.000
_cell.length_b   1.000
_cell.length_c   1.000
_cell.angle_alpha   90.00
_cell.angle_beta   90.00
_cell.angle_gamma   90.00
#
_symmetry.space_group_name_H-M   'P 1'
#
loop_
_entity.id
_entity.type
_entity.pdbx_description
1 polymer ?
#
loop_
_entity_poly.entity_id
_entity_poly.type
_entity_poly.pdbx_seq_one_letter_code
_entity_poly.pdbx_strand_id
1 'polypeptide(L)'
;MLIIGLNQLLRNFGINLTQYEFNQYIPKLRDYFFPFLLQEKKHVTDAGTLFKFELTRSDIVKSTEYYILKNEKVKSKSAIDDFLTALNCFFEEEIYEKYPNQNLMNIRPFNKLSSEIENRLNTRIIESRWLNRHLT
;
A
#
# COMPACT_ATOMS: atom_id res chain seq x y z
N MET A 1 13.24 10.50 11.65
CA MET A 1 13.99 10.34 10.38
C MET A 1 13.17 9.65 9.30
N LEU A 2 12.34 8.65 9.65
CA LEU A 2 11.53 7.89 8.69
C LEU A 2 10.70 8.75 7.72
N ILE A 3 9.94 9.73 8.22
CA ILE A 3 9.14 10.64 7.37
C ILE A 3 9.98 11.34 6.30
N ILE A 4 11.17 11.80 6.66
CA ILE A 4 12.09 12.47 5.72
C ILE A 4 12.55 11.47 4.66
N GLY A 5 12.92 10.25 5.06
CA GLY A 5 13.31 9.18 4.15
C GLY A 5 12.18 8.80 3.17
N LEU A 6 10.96 8.64 3.68
CA LEU A 6 9.78 8.37 2.85
C LEU A 6 9.54 9.49 1.83
N ASN A 7 9.55 10.74 2.27
CA ASN A 7 9.36 11.89 1.37
C ASN A 7 10.45 11.98 0.30
N GLN A 8 11.70 11.63 0.63
CA GLN A 8 12.79 11.60 -0.34
C GLN A 8 12.56 10.50 -1.40
N LEU A 9 12.15 9.30 -0.99
CA LEU A 9 11.85 8.20 -1.92
C LEU A 9 10.68 8.58 -2.85
N LEU A 10 9.62 9.18 -2.31
CA LEU A 10 8.48 9.63 -3.12
C LEU A 10 8.87 10.72 -4.12
N ARG A 11 9.73 11.65 -3.71
CA ARG A 11 10.25 12.70 -4.61
C ARG A 11 11.08 12.09 -5.73
N ASN A 12 11.99 11.17 -5.41
CA ASN A 12 12.82 10.48 -6.41
C ASN A 12 11.96 9.73 -7.42
N PHE A 13 10.99 8.94 -6.93
CA PHE A 13 10.04 8.22 -7.76
C PHE A 13 9.27 9.19 -8.67
N GLY A 14 8.71 10.26 -8.11
CA GLY A 14 7.91 11.23 -8.87
C GLY A 14 8.66 11.98 -9.99
N ILE A 15 9.99 12.10 -9.91
CA ILE A 15 10.80 12.73 -10.97
C ILE A 15 10.85 11.86 -12.24
N ASN A 16 10.73 10.54 -12.09
CA ASN A 16 10.83 9.59 -13.20
C ASN A 16 9.49 9.31 -13.90
N LEU A 17 8.39 9.81 -13.33
CA LEU A 17 7.04 9.55 -13.83
C LEU A 17 6.62 10.55 -14.91
N THR A 18 5.80 10.09 -15.85
CA THR A 18 5.02 11.00 -16.70
C THR A 18 4.00 11.77 -15.85
N GLN A 19 3.48 12.89 -16.38
CA GLN A 19 2.47 13.68 -15.68
C GLN A 19 1.21 12.85 -15.33
N TYR A 20 0.83 11.93 -16.21
CA TYR A 20 -0.32 11.05 -15.99
C TYR A 20 -0.06 10.09 -14.82
N GLU A 21 1.07 9.38 -14.85
CA GLU A 21 1.48 8.45 -13.78
C GLU A 21 1.66 9.19 -12.45
N PHE A 22 2.27 10.37 -12.47
CA PHE A 22 2.41 11.21 -11.28
C PHE A 22 1.06 11.48 -10.62
N ASN A 23 0.07 11.93 -11.41
CA ASN A 23 -1.26 12.22 -10.91
C ASN A 23 -2.00 10.99 -10.40
N GLN A 24 -1.66 9.80 -10.90
CA GLN A 24 -2.29 8.54 -10.49
C GLN A 24 -1.61 7.89 -9.29
N TYR A 25 -0.27 7.87 -9.24
CA TYR A 25 0.50 7.06 -8.29
C TYR A 25 0.87 7.84 -7.04
N ILE A 26 1.31 9.10 -7.17
CA ILE A 26 1.80 9.89 -6.03
C ILE A 26 0.73 10.08 -4.96
N PRO A 27 -0.53 10.43 -5.26
CA PRO A 27 -1.56 10.55 -4.22
C PRO A 27 -1.82 9.23 -3.47
N LYS A 28 -1.78 8.08 -4.17
CA LYS A 28 -1.98 6.76 -3.55
C LYS A 28 -0.87 6.45 -2.54
N LEU A 29 0.37 6.76 -2.89
CA LEU A 29 1.51 6.55 -2.01
C LEU A 29 1.52 7.55 -0.83
N ARG A 30 1.39 8.84 -1.14
CA ARG A 30 1.48 9.96 -0.18
C ARG A 30 0.34 9.94 0.84
N ASP A 31 -0.89 9.74 0.37
CA ASP A 31 -2.08 9.96 1.18
C ASP A 31 -2.56 8.68 1.87
N TYR A 32 -2.06 7.51 1.44
CA TYR A 32 -2.53 6.22 1.98
C TYR A 32 -1.41 5.27 2.37
N PHE A 33 -0.52 4.88 1.45
CA PHE A 33 0.51 3.89 1.76
C PHE A 33 1.47 4.37 2.85
N PHE A 34 2.03 5.56 2.72
CA PHE A 34 2.99 6.09 3.69
C PHE A 34 2.35 6.39 5.05
N PRO A 35 1.17 7.03 5.14
CA PRO A 35 0.45 7.17 6.40
C PRO A 35 0.19 5.83 7.08
N PHE A 36 -0.18 4.79 6.32
CA PHE A 36 -0.32 3.43 6.86
C PHE A 36 1.00 2.92 7.47
N LEU A 37 2.13 3.07 6.78
CA LEU A 37 3.44 2.64 7.31
C LEU A 37 3.82 3.42 8.57
N LEU A 38 3.60 4.73 8.58
CA LEU A 38 3.88 5.57 9.75
C LEU A 38 3.00 5.20 10.96
N GLN A 39 1.79 4.69 10.71
CA GLN A 39 0.90 4.21 11.76
C GLN A 39 1.28 2.82 12.27
N GLU A 40 1.58 1.87 11.38
CA GLU A 40 1.76 0.46 11.74
C GLU A 40 3.21 0.10 12.07
N LYS A 41 4.18 0.93 11.68
CA LYS A 41 5.62 0.71 11.85
C LYS A 41 6.28 1.82 12.67
N LYS A 42 5.59 2.30 13.71
CA LYS A 42 6.04 3.41 14.59
C LYS A 42 7.40 3.18 15.25
N HIS A 43 7.77 1.92 15.46
CA HIS A 43 9.07 1.52 16.02
C HIS A 43 10.23 1.69 15.04
N VAL A 44 9.96 1.83 13.74
CA VAL A 44 10.98 1.95 12.70
C VAL A 44 11.34 3.41 12.50
N THR A 45 12.64 3.72 12.52
CA THR A 45 13.13 5.11 12.53
C THR A 45 13.71 5.57 11.20
N ASP A 46 14.01 4.66 10.28
CA ASP A 46 14.59 4.93 8.96
C ASP A 46 13.94 4.09 7.84
N ALA A 47 13.98 4.62 6.61
CA ALA A 47 13.32 3.98 5.46
C ALA A 47 14.04 2.71 4.99
N GLY A 48 15.36 2.62 5.15
CA GLY A 48 16.12 1.45 4.71
C GLY A 48 15.76 0.21 5.50
N THR A 49 15.73 0.33 6.84
CA THR A 49 15.26 -0.74 7.73
C THR A 49 13.82 -1.12 7.42
N LEU A 50 12.95 -0.12 7.20
CA LEU A 50 11.55 -0.35 6.87
C LEU A 50 11.40 -1.23 5.63
N PHE A 51 11.98 -0.84 4.50
CA PHE A 51 11.76 -1.54 3.24
C PHE A 51 12.55 -2.84 3.14
N LYS A 52 13.75 -2.90 3.73
CA LYS A 52 14.63 -4.07 3.63
C LYS A 52 14.20 -5.22 4.56
N PHE A 53 13.74 -4.92 5.77
CA PHE A 53 13.55 -5.94 6.81
C PHE A 53 12.14 -6.00 7.37
N GLU A 54 11.48 -4.86 7.53
CA GLU A 54 10.23 -4.78 8.31
C GLU A 54 8.98 -4.94 7.45
N LEU A 55 9.06 -4.65 6.16
CA LEU A 55 7.91 -4.72 5.27
C LEU A 55 7.65 -6.15 4.79
N THR A 56 6.40 -6.58 4.89
CA THR A 56 5.95 -7.95 4.61
C THR A 56 4.79 -7.98 3.62
N ARG A 57 4.44 -9.18 3.13
CA ARG A 57 3.18 -9.42 2.37
C ARG A 57 1.96 -8.88 3.11
N SER A 58 1.89 -9.07 4.43
CA SER A 58 0.75 -8.60 5.22
C SER A 58 0.63 -7.08 5.18
N ASP A 59 1.73 -6.34 5.08
CA ASP A 59 1.71 -4.89 5.01
C ASP A 59 1.19 -4.40 3.66
N ILE A 60 1.51 -5.09 2.56
CA ILE A 60 0.94 -4.81 1.23
C ILE A 60 -0.58 -5.02 1.24
N VAL A 61 -1.04 -6.15 1.81
CA VAL A 61 -2.48 -6.45 1.90
C VAL A 61 -3.20 -5.42 2.78
N LYS A 62 -2.71 -5.18 4.01
CA LYS A 62 -3.34 -4.26 4.96
C LYS A 62 -3.32 -2.81 4.50
N SER A 63 -2.25 -2.36 3.84
CA SER A 63 -2.22 -1.00 3.27
C SER A 63 -3.21 -0.81 2.13
N THR A 64 -3.44 -1.86 1.33
CA THR A 64 -4.47 -1.83 0.28
C THR A 64 -5.87 -1.83 0.87
N GLU A 65 -6.12 -2.66 1.90
CA GLU A 65 -7.37 -2.60 2.67
C GLU A 65 -7.58 -1.20 3.27
N TYR A 66 -6.54 -0.61 3.85
CA TYR A 66 -6.58 0.75 4.40
C TYR A 66 -6.96 1.78 3.35
N TYR A 67 -6.38 1.72 2.15
CA TYR A 67 -6.74 2.58 1.02
C TYR A 67 -8.23 2.48 0.67
N ILE A 68 -8.75 1.26 0.48
CA ILE A 68 -10.15 1.05 0.10
C ILE A 68 -11.12 1.48 1.21
N LEU A 69 -10.77 1.24 2.47
CA LEU A 69 -11.64 1.58 3.61
C LEU A 69 -11.66 3.08 3.91
N LYS A 70 -10.53 3.78 3.71
CA LYS A 70 -10.43 5.23 3.98
C LYS A 70 -10.86 6.09 2.79
N ASN A 71 -10.76 5.60 1.58
CA ASN A 71 -11.16 6.36 0.41
C ASN A 71 -12.67 6.20 0.15
N GLU A 72 -13.45 7.16 0.64
CA GLU A 72 -14.92 7.14 0.53
C GLU A 72 -15.43 7.04 -0.91
N LYS A 73 -14.64 7.53 -1.87
CA LYS A 73 -15.00 7.59 -3.29
C LYS A 73 -14.66 6.31 -4.06
N VAL A 74 -13.95 5.37 -3.44
CA VAL A 74 -13.26 4.30 -4.15
C VAL A 74 -13.47 2.96 -3.43
N LYS A 75 -14.45 2.17 -3.90
CA LYS A 75 -14.85 0.88 -3.30
C LYS A 75 -14.96 -0.27 -4.31
N SER A 76 -14.36 -0.12 -5.49
CA SER A 76 -14.45 -1.11 -6.57
C SER A 76 -13.22 -2.01 -6.61
N LYS A 77 -13.37 -3.19 -7.23
CA LYS A 77 -12.26 -4.08 -7.54
C LYS A 77 -11.15 -3.38 -8.34
N SER A 78 -11.54 -2.55 -9.32
CA SER A 78 -10.61 -1.74 -10.12
C SER A 78 -9.68 -0.91 -9.24
N ALA A 79 -10.16 -0.41 -8.11
CA ALA A 79 -9.34 0.39 -7.22
C ALA A 79 -8.27 -0.38 -6.46
N ILE A 80 -8.55 -1.65 -6.14
CA ILE A 80 -7.57 -2.55 -5.55
C ILE A 80 -6.43 -2.72 -6.57
N ASP A 81 -6.79 -3.00 -7.82
CA ASP A 81 -5.82 -3.15 -8.91
C ASP A 81 -5.03 -1.86 -9.17
N ASP A 82 -5.68 -0.70 -9.18
CA ASP A 82 -5.04 0.60 -9.37
C ASP A 82 -4.04 0.92 -8.26
N PHE A 83 -4.38 0.58 -7.00
CA PHE A 83 -3.50 0.78 -5.86
C PHE A 83 -2.30 -0.16 -5.88
N LEU A 84 -2.53 -1.45 -6.15
CA LEU A 84 -1.46 -2.44 -6.25
C LEU A 84 -0.54 -2.17 -7.43
N THR A 85 -1.06 -1.60 -8.53
CA THR A 85 -0.25 -1.15 -9.67
C THR A 85 0.68 -0.01 -9.28
N ALA A 86 0.17 1.01 -8.59
CA ALA A 86 0.99 2.12 -8.08
C ALA A 86 2.07 1.63 -7.10
N LEU A 87 1.73 0.69 -6.21
CA LEU A 87 2.70 0.06 -5.33
C LEU A 87 3.74 -0.75 -6.10
N ASN A 88 3.32 -1.55 -7.08
CA ASN A 88 4.26 -2.36 -7.84
C ASN A 88 5.30 -1.45 -8.51
N CYS A 89 4.84 -0.46 -9.29
CA CYS A 89 5.69 0.51 -9.99
C CYS A 89 6.65 1.24 -9.03
N PHE A 90 6.17 1.75 -7.89
CA PHE A 90 7.03 2.35 -6.87
C PHE A 90 8.14 1.40 -6.40
N PHE A 91 7.80 0.13 -6.18
CA PHE A 91 8.80 -0.83 -5.72
C PHE A 91 9.79 -1.22 -6.82
N GLU A 92 9.33 -1.38 -8.06
CA GLU A 92 10.19 -1.70 -9.20
C GLU A 92 11.23 -0.62 -9.45
N GLU A 93 10.80 0.64 -9.39
CA GLU A 93 11.63 1.77 -9.80
C GLU A 93 12.47 2.37 -8.67
N GLU A 94 11.98 2.35 -7.42
CA GLU A 94 12.64 3.08 -6.33
C GLU A 94 13.12 2.19 -5.18
N ILE A 95 12.52 1.00 -4.97
CA ILE A 95 12.78 0.19 -3.76
C ILE A 95 13.69 -1.01 -4.01
N TYR A 96 13.42 -1.87 -4.99
CA TYR A 96 14.05 -3.20 -5.04
C TYR A 96 15.57 -3.16 -5.23
N GLU A 97 16.08 -2.19 -6.00
CA GLU A 97 17.52 -2.02 -6.19
C GLU A 97 18.19 -1.51 -4.91
N LYS A 98 17.56 -0.56 -4.21
CA LYS A 98 18.11 0.10 -3.01
C LYS A 98 17.97 -0.76 -1.75
N TYR A 99 16.86 -1.48 -1.63
CA TYR A 99 16.45 -2.22 -0.44
C TYR A 99 15.90 -3.61 -0.82
N PRO A 100 16.78 -4.55 -1.23
CA PRO A 100 16.34 -5.88 -1.62
C PRO A 100 15.69 -6.61 -0.44
N ASN A 101 14.43 -7.01 -0.62
CA ASN A 101 13.62 -7.72 0.36
C ASN A 101 13.06 -9.00 -0.27
N GLN A 102 13.63 -10.16 0.10
CA GLN A 102 13.26 -11.46 -0.47
C GLN A 102 11.79 -11.83 -0.20
N ASN A 103 11.24 -11.42 0.94
CA ASN A 103 9.84 -11.70 1.28
C ASN A 103 8.88 -11.02 0.31
N LEU A 104 9.25 -9.85 -0.21
CA LEU A 104 8.47 -9.10 -1.18
C LEU A 104 8.73 -9.54 -2.62
N MET A 105 9.96 -9.97 -2.94
CA MET A 105 10.28 -10.48 -4.27
C MET A 105 9.38 -11.66 -4.68
N ASN A 106 9.04 -12.54 -3.75
CA ASN A 106 8.22 -13.73 -4.01
C ASN A 106 6.74 -13.44 -4.24
N ILE A 107 6.27 -12.22 -3.98
CA ILE A 107 4.86 -11.83 -4.15
C ILE A 107 4.66 -10.86 -5.31
N ARG A 108 5.70 -10.63 -6.14
CA ARG A 108 5.62 -9.77 -7.32
C ARG A 108 4.91 -10.45 -8.51
N PRO A 109 4.20 -9.68 -9.36
CA PRO A 109 3.70 -8.34 -9.08
C PRO A 109 2.60 -8.38 -8.00
N PHE A 110 2.45 -7.29 -7.25
CA PHE A 110 1.51 -7.24 -6.14
C PHE A 110 0.03 -7.41 -6.55
N ASN A 111 -0.32 -7.16 -7.82
CA ASN A 111 -1.67 -7.43 -8.37
C ASN A 111 -2.13 -8.88 -8.20
N LYS A 112 -1.21 -9.84 -7.99
CA LYS A 112 -1.57 -11.23 -7.63
C LYS A 112 -2.34 -11.33 -6.31
N LEU A 113 -2.28 -10.29 -5.47
CA LEU A 113 -2.98 -10.22 -4.19
C LEU A 113 -4.42 -9.68 -4.31
N SER A 114 -4.86 -9.18 -5.47
CA SER A 114 -6.15 -8.51 -5.61
C SER A 114 -7.32 -9.35 -5.14
N SER A 115 -7.40 -10.62 -5.54
CA SER A 115 -8.47 -11.53 -5.12
C SER A 115 -8.44 -11.83 -3.62
N GLU A 116 -7.26 -11.93 -3.01
CA GLU A 116 -7.13 -12.11 -1.56
C GLU A 116 -7.68 -10.90 -0.82
N ILE A 117 -7.31 -9.70 -1.26
CA ILE A 117 -7.74 -8.43 -0.65
C ILE A 117 -9.25 -8.25 -0.82
N GLU A 118 -9.78 -8.52 -2.02
CA GLU A 118 -11.22 -8.47 -2.30
C GLU A 118 -12.01 -9.40 -1.36
N ASN A 119 -11.54 -10.64 -1.20
CA ASN A 119 -12.18 -11.58 -0.28
C ASN A 119 -12.15 -11.10 1.18
N ARG A 120 -11.01 -10.59 1.65
CA ARG A 120 -10.90 -10.06 3.03
C ARG A 120 -11.81 -8.87 3.28
N LEU A 121 -11.92 -7.96 2.31
CA LEU A 121 -12.81 -6.81 2.40
C LEU A 121 -14.28 -7.24 2.42
N ASN A 122 -14.68 -8.18 1.57
CA ASN A 122 -16.04 -8.72 1.54
C ASN A 122 -16.41 -9.38 2.87
N THR A 123 -15.51 -10.19 3.45
CA THR A 123 -15.73 -10.80 4.77
C THR A 123 -15.96 -9.75 5.86
N ARG A 124 -15.12 -8.72 5.94
CA ARG A 124 -15.27 -7.64 6.94
C ARG A 124 -16.58 -6.87 6.76
N ILE A 125 -16.99 -6.60 5.52
CA ILE A 125 -18.27 -5.91 5.24
C ILE A 125 -19.45 -6.78 5.70
N ILE A 126 -19.39 -8.08 5.45
CA ILE A 126 -20.42 -9.04 5.87
C ILE A 126 -20.51 -9.10 7.39
N GLU A 127 -19.38 -9.23 8.10
CA GLU A 127 -19.31 -9.24 9.57
C GLU A 127 -19.90 -7.97 10.18
N SER A 128 -19.51 -6.80 9.64
CA SER A 128 -20.02 -5.49 10.10
C SER A 128 -21.54 -5.39 9.96
N ARG A 129 -22.10 -5.91 8.86
CA ARG A 129 -23.55 -5.95 8.62
C ARG A 129 -24.26 -6.94 9.54
N TRP A 130 -23.63 -8.07 9.86
CA TRP A 130 -24.17 -9.07 10.78
C TRP A 130 -24.28 -8.53 12.21
N LEU A 131 -23.24 -7.89 12.72
CA LEU A 131 -23.22 -7.28 14.07
C LEU A 131 -24.31 -6.23 14.23
N ASN A 132 -24.52 -5.38 13.21
CA ASN A 132 -25.55 -4.33 13.26
C ASN A 132 -26.99 -4.86 13.25
N ARG A 133 -27.25 -6.10 12.79
CA ARG A 133 -28.60 -6.70 12.80
C ARG A 133 -28.96 -7.42 14.09
N HIS A 134 -27.98 -7.70 14.96
CA HIS A 134 -28.18 -8.44 16.21
C HIS A 134 -28.06 -7.55 17.45
N LEU A 135 -27.86 -6.24 17.24
CA LEU A 135 -27.81 -5.19 18.26
C LEU A 135 -29.01 -4.22 18.18
N THR A 136 -29.98 -4.52 17.32
CA THR A 136 -31.28 -3.81 17.14
C THR A 136 -32.41 -4.77 17.40
#